data_AF-A0A135LXD1-F1
#
_entry.id   AF-A0A135LXD1-F1
#
_cell.length_a   1.000
_cell.length_b   1.000
_cell.length_c   1.000
_cell.angle_alpha   90.00
_cell.angle_beta   90.00
_cell.angle_gamma   90.00
#
_symmetry.space_group_name_H-M   'P 1'
#
loop_
_entity.id
_entity.type
_entity.pdbx_description
1 polymer ?
#
loop_
_entity_poly.entity_id
_entity_poly.type
_entity_poly.pdbx_seq_one_letter_code
_entity_poly.pdbx_strand_id
1 'polypeptide(L)'
;MPSISSRLFRGTRAILEYRKERDILLNNIRRAIVTLRQLPEGNYLIEVTLNIQSLKMQADKMKWASQALATEAADINFVAAKGVDYYATTIPKICDEVGRHTRQMYEIMLDHTHRPVANTELAIAQELEHALANLNFIQIISRPSSPSA
;
A
#
# COMPACT_ATOMS: atom_id res chain seq x y z
N MET A 1 29.93 3.51 17.62
CA MET A 1 29.03 4.33 16.80
C MET A 1 29.20 3.95 15.33
N PRO A 2 28.12 3.76 14.55
CA PRO A 2 28.23 3.44 13.13
C PRO A 2 28.86 4.59 12.33
N SER A 3 29.72 4.25 11.37
CA SER A 3 30.35 5.23 10.47
C SER A 3 29.30 5.94 9.60
N ILE A 4 29.61 7.14 9.12
CA ILE A 4 28.72 7.91 8.23
C ILE A 4 28.35 7.10 6.99
N SER A 5 29.33 6.41 6.39
CA SER A 5 29.11 5.50 5.24
C SER A 5 28.11 4.37 5.55
N SER A 6 28.24 3.74 6.73
CA SER A 6 27.31 2.68 7.13
C SER A 6 25.88 3.18 7.36
N ARG A 7 25.72 4.41 7.87
CA ARG A 7 24.40 5.06 8.02
C ARG A 7 23.77 5.41 6.68
N LEU A 8 24.55 5.97 5.76
CA LEU A 8 24.08 6.29 4.39
C LEU A 8 23.64 5.04 3.63
N PHE A 9 24.41 3.95 3.73
CA PHE A 9 24.07 2.68 3.06
C PHE A 9 22.77 2.08 3.60
N ARG A 10 22.61 2.04 4.94
CA ARG A 10 21.37 1.56 5.58
C ARG A 10 20.17 2.40 5.18
N GLY A 11 20.29 3.73 5.27
CA GLY A 11 19.19 4.61 4.90
C GLY A 11 18.82 4.52 3.41
N THR A 12 19.80 4.38 2.51
CA THR A 12 19.52 4.17 1.07
C THR A 12 18.78 2.84 0.84
N ARG A 13 19.19 1.76 1.51
CA ARG A 13 18.52 0.47 1.45
C ARG A 13 17.08 0.55 1.97
N ALA A 14 16.86 1.22 3.10
CA ALA A 14 15.52 1.41 3.67
C ALA A 14 14.58 2.19 2.72
N ILE A 15 15.10 3.21 2.02
CA ILE A 15 14.35 3.94 0.99
C ILE A 15 13.94 3.01 -0.17
N LEU A 16 14.87 2.18 -0.65
CA LEU A 16 14.58 1.24 -1.74
C LEU A 16 13.54 0.20 -1.32
N GLU A 17 13.65 -0.36 -0.11
CA GLU A 17 12.70 -1.34 0.39
C GLU A 17 11.30 -0.73 0.56
N TYR A 18 11.20 0.46 1.14
CA TYR A 18 9.94 1.19 1.25
C TYR A 18 9.28 1.43 -0.12
N ARG A 19 10.05 1.89 -1.11
CA ARG A 19 9.54 2.12 -2.47
C ARG A 19 9.06 0.82 -3.12
N LYS A 20 9.84 -0.26 -2.97
CA LYS A 20 9.49 -1.59 -3.48
C LYS A 20 8.17 -2.08 -2.90
N GLU A 21 8.03 -2.11 -1.57
CA GLU A 21 6.81 -2.62 -0.93
C GLU A 21 5.59 -1.73 -1.24
N ARG A 22 5.77 -0.41 -1.30
CA ARG A 22 4.73 0.52 -1.76
C ARG A 22 4.28 0.19 -3.19
N ASP A 23 5.21 0.06 -4.12
CA ASP A 23 4.88 -0.15 -5.53
C ASP A 23 4.21 -1.51 -5.76
N ILE A 24 4.62 -2.54 -5.02
CA ILE A 24 3.95 -3.85 -5.00
C ILE A 24 2.50 -3.70 -4.54
N LEU A 25 2.25 -3.06 -3.41
CA LEU A 25 0.89 -2.87 -2.88
C LEU A 25 0.01 -2.10 -3.86
N LEU A 26 0.48 -0.95 -4.35
CA LEU A 26 -0.28 -0.11 -5.28
C LEU A 26 -0.61 -0.85 -6.58
N ASN A 27 0.34 -1.61 -7.12
CA ASN A 27 0.12 -2.35 -8.37
C ASN A 27 -0.86 -3.51 -8.18
N ASN A 28 -0.81 -4.20 -7.04
CA ASN A 28 -1.72 -5.30 -6.77
C ASN A 28 -3.15 -4.81 -6.50
N ILE A 29 -3.33 -3.67 -5.81
CA ILE A 29 -4.64 -3.03 -5.70
C ILE A 29 -5.19 -2.66 -7.09
N ARG A 30 -4.38 -2.01 -7.94
CA ARG A 30 -4.79 -1.65 -9.31
C ARG A 30 -5.20 -2.87 -10.13
N ARG A 31 -4.42 -3.96 -10.06
CA ARG A 31 -4.74 -5.21 -10.76
C ARG A 31 -6.06 -5.79 -10.27
N ALA A 32 -6.28 -5.86 -8.96
CA ALA A 32 -7.53 -6.34 -8.38
C ALA A 32 -8.73 -5.50 -8.85
N ILE A 33 -8.62 -4.16 -8.85
CA ILE A 33 -9.67 -3.26 -9.38
C ILE A 33 -9.99 -3.58 -10.84
N VAL A 34 -8.96 -3.67 -11.70
CA VAL A 34 -9.15 -3.96 -13.13
C VAL A 34 -9.85 -5.30 -13.31
N THR A 35 -9.40 -6.34 -12.61
CA THR A 35 -10.01 -7.68 -12.69
C THR A 35 -11.46 -7.66 -12.22
N LEU A 36 -11.77 -7.05 -11.08
CA LEU A 36 -13.15 -6.98 -10.56
C LEU A 36 -14.10 -6.21 -11.50
N ARG A 37 -13.61 -5.13 -12.13
CA ARG A 37 -14.39 -4.36 -13.13
C ARG A 37 -14.69 -5.15 -14.40
N GLN A 38 -13.97 -6.24 -14.66
CA GLN A 38 -14.25 -7.16 -15.76
C GLN A 38 -15.33 -8.21 -15.40
N LEU A 39 -15.87 -8.18 -14.17
CA LEU A 39 -16.86 -9.14 -13.66
C LEU A 39 -16.38 -10.59 -13.82
N PRO A 40 -15.31 -10.97 -13.10
CA PRO A 40 -14.68 -12.26 -13.26
C PRO A 40 -15.59 -13.38 -12.73
N GLU A 41 -15.59 -14.52 -13.41
CA GLU A 41 -16.40 -15.69 -13.04
C GLU A 41 -15.52 -16.92 -12.78
N GLY A 42 -16.06 -17.90 -12.06
CA GLY A 42 -15.41 -19.20 -11.81
C GLY A 42 -14.02 -19.04 -11.18
N ASN A 43 -13.00 -19.65 -11.81
CA ASN A 43 -11.64 -19.64 -11.29
C ASN A 43 -11.03 -18.24 -11.18
N TYR A 44 -11.41 -17.30 -12.06
CA TYR A 44 -10.91 -15.92 -11.99
C TYR A 44 -11.47 -15.18 -10.77
N LEU A 45 -12.70 -15.50 -10.36
CA LEU A 45 -13.30 -14.96 -9.14
C LEU A 45 -12.55 -15.46 -7.89
N ILE A 46 -12.16 -16.73 -7.87
CA ILE A 46 -11.35 -17.31 -6.79
C ILE A 46 -9.97 -16.64 -6.76
N GLU A 47 -9.32 -16.49 -7.92
CA GLU A 47 -8.00 -15.86 -8.02
C GLU A 47 -8.02 -14.42 -7.49
N VAL A 48 -8.98 -13.59 -7.92
CA VAL A 48 -9.07 -12.21 -7.44
C VAL A 48 -9.39 -12.15 -5.94
N THR A 49 -10.19 -13.08 -5.43
CA THR A 49 -10.46 -13.21 -3.99
C THR A 49 -9.19 -13.47 -3.18
N LEU A 50 -8.34 -14.40 -3.64
CA LEU A 50 -7.04 -14.67 -3.01
C LEU A 50 -6.07 -13.47 -3.15
N ASN A 51 -6.11 -12.78 -4.28
CA ASN A 51 -5.32 -11.57 -4.47
C ASN A 51 -5.71 -10.49 -3.47
N ILE A 52 -7.02 -10.28 -3.23
CA ILE A 52 -7.54 -9.34 -2.22
C ILE A 52 -7.09 -9.75 -0.81
N GLN A 53 -7.16 -11.04 -0.46
CA GLN A 53 -6.64 -11.54 0.81
C GLN A 53 -5.18 -11.16 1.04
N SER A 54 -4.36 -11.26 -0.02
CA SER A 54 -2.92 -10.97 0.05
C SER A 54 -2.61 -9.49 0.29
N LEU A 55 -3.55 -8.57 0.00
CA LEU A 55 -3.33 -7.13 0.13
C LEU A 55 -3.08 -6.71 1.58
N LYS A 56 -3.73 -7.38 2.55
CA LYS A 56 -3.48 -7.14 3.97
C LYS A 56 -2.01 -7.38 4.34
N MET A 57 -1.45 -8.50 3.88
CA MET A 57 -0.03 -8.81 4.12
C MET A 57 0.89 -7.80 3.43
N GLN A 58 0.53 -7.32 2.25
CA GLN A 58 1.31 -6.32 1.52
C GLN A 58 1.25 -4.94 2.22
N ALA A 59 0.10 -4.58 2.77
CA ALA A 59 -0.04 -3.39 3.61
C ALA A 59 0.82 -3.47 4.88
N ASP A 60 0.86 -4.62 5.54
CA ASP A 60 1.74 -4.87 6.70
C ASP A 60 3.23 -4.71 6.32
N LYS A 61 3.65 -5.24 5.17
CA LYS A 61 5.04 -5.08 4.68
C LYS A 61 5.39 -3.62 4.40
N MET A 62 4.50 -2.86 3.75
CA MET A 62 4.71 -1.43 3.52
C MET A 62 4.79 -0.66 4.85
N LYS A 63 3.94 -1.01 5.83
CA LYS A 63 3.99 -0.44 7.18
C LYS A 63 5.35 -0.65 7.83
N TRP A 64 5.84 -1.88 7.87
CA TRP A 64 7.14 -2.18 8.48
C TRP A 64 8.29 -1.49 7.74
N ALA A 65 8.25 -1.46 6.41
CA ALA A 65 9.26 -0.75 5.62
C ALA A 65 9.25 0.76 5.91
N SER A 66 8.07 1.36 6.12
CA SER A 66 7.94 2.77 6.51
C SER A 66 8.52 3.06 7.90
N GLN A 67 8.29 2.17 8.87
CA GLN A 67 8.83 2.33 10.22
C GLN A 67 10.35 2.13 10.26
N ALA A 68 10.87 1.17 9.48
CA ALA A 68 12.30 0.99 9.29
C ALA A 68 12.93 2.24 8.65
N LEU A 69 12.27 2.81 7.64
CA LEU A 69 12.70 4.06 7.00
C LEU A 69 12.78 5.23 8.00
N ALA A 70 11.80 5.38 8.88
CA ALA A 70 11.79 6.39 9.93
C ALA A 70 12.96 6.27 10.91
N THR A 71 13.50 5.05 11.09
CA THR A 71 14.60 4.77 12.02
C THR A 71 15.96 4.85 11.33
N GLU A 72 16.08 4.26 10.15
CA GLU A 72 17.37 4.07 9.46
C GLU A 72 17.77 5.25 8.55
N ALA A 73 16.81 6.10 8.19
CA ALA A 73 16.99 7.19 7.24
C ALA A 73 16.43 8.54 7.74
N ALA A 74 16.21 8.70 9.04
CA ALA A 74 15.60 9.90 9.64
C ALA A 74 16.20 11.22 9.13
N ASP A 75 17.53 11.28 9.06
CA ASP A 75 18.30 12.46 8.68
C ASP A 75 18.49 12.62 7.15
N ILE A 76 18.00 11.67 6.35
CA ILE A 76 18.10 11.75 4.89
C ILE A 76 17.00 12.67 4.36
N ASN A 77 17.34 13.59 3.46
CA ASN A 77 16.42 14.57 2.87
C ASN A 77 15.08 13.97 2.39
N PHE A 78 15.10 12.74 1.86
CA PHE A 78 13.89 12.02 1.46
C PHE A 78 12.88 11.86 2.60
N VAL A 79 13.35 11.52 3.81
CA VAL A 79 12.52 11.33 5.01
C VAL A 79 12.28 12.68 5.70
N ALA A 80 13.33 13.48 5.86
CA ALA A 80 13.26 14.78 6.52
C ALA A 80 12.24 15.73 5.87
N ALA A 81 12.05 15.66 4.54
CA ALA A 81 11.08 16.49 3.82
C ALA A 81 9.62 16.27 4.24
N LYS A 82 9.25 15.08 4.77
CA LYS A 82 7.91 14.81 5.32
C LYS A 82 7.85 14.75 6.84
N GLY A 83 9.01 14.71 7.47
CA GLY A 83 9.16 14.44 8.90
C GLY A 83 9.10 12.95 9.22
N VAL A 84 9.81 12.57 10.29
CA VAL A 84 9.89 11.19 10.77
C VAL A 84 8.52 10.65 11.16
N ASP A 85 7.68 11.47 11.79
CA ASP A 85 6.33 11.09 12.24
C ASP A 85 5.41 10.63 11.11
N TYR A 86 5.60 11.19 9.92
CA TYR A 86 4.85 10.78 8.74
C TYR A 86 5.10 9.30 8.38
N TYR A 87 6.37 8.87 8.46
CA TYR A 87 6.77 7.50 8.18
C TYR A 87 6.60 6.55 9.37
N ALA A 88 6.74 7.07 10.60
CA ALA A 88 6.61 6.28 11.83
C ALA A 88 5.14 6.05 12.25
N THR A 89 4.24 6.97 11.90
CA THR A 89 2.86 6.99 12.41
C THR A 89 1.81 7.10 11.31
N THR A 90 1.90 8.09 10.42
CA THR A 90 0.84 8.35 9.44
C THR A 90 0.70 7.22 8.42
N ILE A 91 1.81 6.81 7.78
CA ILE A 91 1.78 5.69 6.83
C ILE A 91 1.33 4.38 7.52
N PRO A 92 1.87 3.99 8.69
CA PRO A 92 1.39 2.82 9.42
C PRO A 92 -0.11 2.82 9.70
N LYS A 93 -0.69 3.94 10.10
CA LYS A 93 -2.15 4.06 10.32
C LYS A 93 -2.94 3.80 9.04
N ILE A 94 -2.51 4.37 7.92
CA ILE A 94 -3.15 4.15 6.61
C ILE A 94 -3.02 2.67 6.21
N CYS A 95 -1.85 2.06 6.38
CA CYS A 95 -1.64 0.64 6.10
C CYS A 95 -2.53 -0.26 6.98
N ASP A 96 -2.69 0.06 8.26
CA ASP A 96 -3.57 -0.69 9.17
C ASP A 96 -5.04 -0.58 8.76
N GLU A 97 -5.47 0.58 8.28
CA GLU A 97 -6.82 0.78 7.74
C GLU A 97 -7.05 -0.01 6.45
N VAL A 98 -6.12 0.08 5.49
CA VAL A 98 -6.16 -0.71 4.25
C VAL A 98 -6.16 -2.21 4.56
N GLY A 99 -5.33 -2.66 5.50
CA GLY A 99 -5.27 -4.07 5.91
C GLY A 99 -6.57 -4.56 6.54
N ARG A 100 -7.26 -3.72 7.31
CA ARG A 100 -8.56 -4.05 7.90
C ARG A 100 -9.65 -4.13 6.83
N HIS A 101 -9.75 -3.12 5.96
CA HIS A 101 -10.76 -3.08 4.91
C HIS A 101 -10.59 -4.22 3.91
N THR A 102 -9.36 -4.48 3.45
CA THR A 102 -9.09 -5.60 2.52
C THR A 102 -9.40 -6.97 3.10
N ARG A 103 -9.24 -7.15 4.42
CA ARG A 103 -9.70 -8.38 5.09
C ARG A 103 -11.22 -8.54 5.04
N GLN A 104 -11.97 -7.48 5.32
CA GLN A 104 -13.43 -7.49 5.24
C GLN A 104 -13.90 -7.74 3.81
N MET A 105 -13.27 -7.09 2.83
CA MET A 105 -13.53 -7.33 1.41
C MET A 105 -13.27 -8.78 1.01
N TYR A 106 -12.19 -9.38 1.51
CA TYR A 106 -11.90 -10.80 1.28
C TYR A 106 -13.01 -11.70 1.83
N GLU A 107 -13.48 -11.45 3.04
CA GLU A 107 -14.56 -12.23 3.65
C GLU A 107 -15.85 -12.13 2.80
N ILE A 108 -16.20 -10.93 2.34
CA ILE A 108 -17.34 -10.71 1.43
C ILE A 108 -17.15 -11.45 0.10
N MET A 109 -15.96 -11.34 -0.51
CA MET A 109 -15.65 -12.00 -1.78
C MET A 109 -15.65 -13.52 -1.65
N LEU A 110 -15.16 -14.04 -0.53
CA LEU A 110 -15.19 -15.47 -0.23
C LEU A 110 -16.64 -15.96 -0.13
N ASP A 111 -17.51 -15.26 0.59
CA ASP A 111 -18.93 -15.61 0.65
C ASP A 111 -19.59 -15.54 -0.73
N HIS A 112 -19.27 -14.49 -1.51
CA HIS A 112 -19.75 -14.29 -2.87
C HIS A 112 -19.34 -15.43 -3.82
N THR A 113 -18.15 -16.00 -3.67
CA THR A 113 -17.73 -17.16 -4.47
C THR A 113 -18.60 -18.41 -4.24
N HIS A 114 -19.20 -18.55 -3.05
CA HIS A 114 -20.08 -19.67 -2.73
C HIS A 114 -21.55 -19.33 -3.01
N ARG A 115 -21.93 -18.07 -2.78
CA ARG A 115 -23.29 -17.55 -2.95
C ARG A 115 -23.24 -16.21 -3.66
N PRO A 116 -23.33 -16.19 -5.00
CA PRO A 116 -23.25 -14.96 -5.77
C PRO A 116 -24.32 -13.95 -5.39
N VAL A 117 -23.89 -12.72 -5.10
CA VAL A 117 -24.72 -11.54 -4.85
C VAL A 117 -24.43 -10.51 -5.94
N ALA A 118 -25.48 -9.98 -6.55
CA ALA A 118 -25.33 -9.04 -7.66
C ALA A 118 -24.52 -7.80 -7.25
N ASN A 119 -23.60 -7.39 -8.12
CA ASN A 119 -22.76 -6.19 -7.99
C ASN A 119 -21.69 -6.23 -6.90
N THR A 120 -21.45 -7.36 -6.24
CA THR A 120 -20.40 -7.47 -5.20
C THR A 120 -19.04 -7.06 -5.75
N GLU A 121 -18.66 -7.54 -6.93
CA GLU A 121 -17.35 -7.26 -7.53
C GLU A 121 -17.16 -5.76 -7.80
N LEU A 122 -18.21 -5.09 -8.27
CA LEU A 122 -18.19 -3.64 -8.51
C LEU A 122 -18.09 -2.85 -7.22
N ALA A 123 -18.81 -3.26 -6.17
CA ALA A 123 -18.72 -2.64 -4.85
C ALA A 123 -17.31 -2.77 -4.26
N ILE A 124 -16.73 -3.97 -4.31
CA ILE A 124 -15.36 -4.21 -3.84
C ILE A 124 -14.33 -3.44 -4.67
N ALA A 125 -14.53 -3.32 -6.00
CA ALA A 125 -13.68 -2.49 -6.84
C ALA A 125 -13.70 -1.02 -6.41
N GLN A 126 -14.87 -0.46 -6.08
CA GLN A 126 -15.00 0.91 -5.59
C GLN A 126 -14.30 1.11 -4.23
N GLU A 127 -14.42 0.15 -3.31
CA GLU A 127 -13.72 0.23 -2.03
C GLU A 127 -12.19 0.17 -2.19
N LEU A 128 -11.70 -0.66 -3.11
CA LEU A 128 -10.28 -0.72 -3.46
C LEU A 128 -9.81 0.59 -4.11
N GLU A 129 -10.64 1.27 -4.89
CA GLU A 129 -10.34 2.60 -5.44
C GLU A 129 -10.18 3.65 -4.35
N HIS A 130 -11.05 3.63 -3.33
CA HIS A 130 -10.91 4.50 -2.16
C HIS A 130 -9.62 4.20 -1.38
N ALA A 131 -9.30 2.92 -1.15
CA ALA A 131 -8.04 2.52 -0.52
C ALA A 131 -6.82 2.99 -1.34
N LEU A 132 -6.89 2.86 -2.66
CA LEU A 132 -5.83 3.32 -3.58
C LEU A 132 -5.66 4.84 -3.53
N ALA A 133 -6.75 5.60 -3.47
CA ALA A 133 -6.72 7.04 -3.33
C ALA A 133 -6.01 7.45 -2.03
N ASN A 134 -6.39 6.84 -0.89
CA ASN A 134 -5.75 7.08 0.41
C ASN A 134 -4.24 6.79 0.38
N LEU A 135 -3.83 5.70 -0.28
CA LEU A 135 -2.41 5.37 -0.47
C LEU A 135 -1.71 6.33 -1.45
N ASN A 136 -2.38 6.84 -2.48
CA ASN A 136 -1.79 7.82 -3.41
C ASN A 136 -1.69 9.23 -2.82
N PHE A 137 -2.50 9.60 -1.82
CA PHE A 137 -2.26 10.81 -1.03
C PHE A 137 -0.87 10.79 -0.38
N ILE A 138 -0.30 9.60 -0.15
CA ILE A 138 1.09 9.46 0.32
C ILE A 138 2.11 10.02 -0.69
N GLN A 139 1.77 10.08 -1.99
CA GLN A 139 2.62 10.61 -3.07
C GLN A 139 2.60 12.14 -3.20
N ILE A 140 1.46 12.80 -2.99
CA ILE A 140 1.24 14.17 -3.47
C ILE A 140 2.10 15.21 -2.74
N ILE A 141 2.50 14.96 -1.49
CA ILE A 141 3.35 15.92 -0.76
C ILE A 141 4.83 15.83 -1.21
N SER A 142 5.21 14.94 -2.13
CA SER A 142 6.61 14.70 -2.55
C SER A 142 7.05 15.45 -3.80
N ARG A 143 6.24 16.37 -4.35
CA ARG A 143 6.73 17.29 -5.40
C ARG A 143 7.53 18.41 -4.72
N PRO A 144 8.86 18.53 -4.93
CA PRO A 144 9.51 19.79 -4.68
C PRO A 144 8.85 20.83 -5.60
N SER A 145 8.43 21.95 -5.02
CA SER A 145 8.15 23.17 -5.77
C SER A 145 9.38 23.47 -6.63
N SER A 146 9.25 23.32 -7.95
CA SER A 146 10.27 23.80 -8.88
C SER A 146 10.51 25.28 -8.57
N PRO A 147 11.75 25.74 -8.39
CA PRO A 147 12.01 27.17 -8.37
C PRO A 147 11.65 27.69 -9.77
N SER A 148 10.75 28.65 -9.80
CA SER A 148 10.46 29.47 -10.97
C SER A 148 11.78 30.03 -11.51
N ALA A 149 12.10 29.68 -12.76
CA ALA A 149 13.13 30.33 -13.56
C ALA A 149 12.65 31.71 -14.00
#